data_AF-A0A321LXD3-F1
#
_entry.id   AF-A0A321LXD3-F1
#
_cell.length_a   1.000
_cell.length_b   1.000
_cell.length_c   1.000
_cell.angle_alpha   90.00
_cell.angle_beta   90.00
_cell.angle_gamma   90.00
#
_symmetry.space_group_name_H-M   'P 1'
#
loop_
_entity.id
_entity.type
_entity.pdbx_description
1 polymer ?
#
loop_
_entity_poly.entity_id
_entity_poly.type
_entity_poly.pdbx_seq_one_letter_code
_entity_poly.pdbx_strand_id
1 'polypeptide(L)'
;MIFLFTDGEEVGLLGARAFVEEHPWARDVGFVFNFEARGTSGPSIMFETSDNNGWLIRNFAQAASHPVANSLSYEIYKRLPNNTDFTIFHRAGYAGLNFAFINRLAYYHTKLDSVENADRGSLQHQGDYVLEMVRHFGNATSEDSKASNLVYFDLLGWVLIRYGQSLANSLLVLACILVASNWGLGLRQKRIRVGDCLLGLI
;
A
#
# COMPACT_ATOMS: atom_id res chain seq x y z
N MET A 1 -6.19 22.60 0.06
CA MET A 1 -5.34 21.62 0.78
C MET A 1 -5.65 21.71 2.25
N ILE A 2 -5.80 20.56 2.93
CA ILE A 2 -6.10 20.45 4.35
C ILE A 2 -4.98 19.62 4.97
N PHE A 3 -4.36 20.13 6.03
CA PHE A 3 -3.50 19.34 6.92
C PHE A 3 -4.35 18.98 8.14
N LEU A 4 -4.71 17.70 8.24
CA LEU A 4 -5.55 17.19 9.32
C LEU A 4 -4.68 16.49 10.34
N PHE A 5 -4.68 16.99 11.56
CA PHE A 5 -4.10 16.33 12.72
C PHE A 5 -5.26 15.78 13.56
N THR A 6 -5.41 14.47 13.54
CA THR A 6 -6.44 13.73 14.28
C THR A 6 -5.98 13.46 15.72
N ASP A 7 -6.93 13.13 16.59
CA ASP A 7 -6.67 12.67 17.95
C ASP A 7 -7.52 11.42 18.24
N GLY A 8 -7.11 10.60 19.21
CA GLY A 8 -7.83 9.39 19.59
C GLY A 8 -7.79 8.26 18.55
N GLU A 9 -6.76 8.20 17.71
CA GLU A 9 -6.50 7.10 16.77
C GLU A 9 -6.42 5.76 17.52
N GLU A 10 -5.52 5.70 18.51
CA GLU A 10 -5.20 4.50 19.28
C GLU A 10 -6.38 3.97 20.13
N VAL A 11 -7.40 4.80 20.35
CA VAL A 11 -8.60 4.47 21.14
C VAL A 11 -9.80 4.12 20.24
N GLY A 12 -9.63 4.17 18.91
CA GLY A 12 -10.67 3.76 17.96
C GLY A 12 -10.93 4.76 16.82
N LEU A 13 -9.90 5.47 16.35
CA LEU A 13 -9.97 6.36 15.18
C LEU A 13 -10.95 7.53 15.37
N LEU A 14 -11.03 8.05 16.59
CA LEU A 14 -12.08 8.98 17.00
C LEU A 14 -12.02 10.30 16.22
N GLY A 15 -10.83 10.86 16.04
CA GLY A 15 -10.60 12.11 15.31
C GLY A 15 -10.93 12.00 13.83
N ALA A 16 -10.48 10.93 13.16
CA ALA A 16 -10.85 10.69 11.76
C ALA A 16 -12.36 10.49 11.60
N ARG A 17 -13.00 9.77 12.54
CA ARG A 17 -14.46 9.59 12.54
C ARG A 17 -15.19 10.94 12.66
N ALA A 18 -14.83 11.75 13.66
CA ALA A 18 -15.43 13.06 13.86
C ALA A 18 -15.25 13.97 12.63
N PHE A 19 -14.06 13.95 12.00
CA PHE A 19 -13.83 14.73 10.79
C PHE A 19 -14.75 14.30 9.64
N VAL A 20 -14.80 13.00 9.34
CA VAL A 20 -15.60 12.47 8.22
C VAL A 20 -17.11 12.63 8.45
N GLU A 21 -17.58 12.43 9.68
CA GLU A 21 -19.02 12.45 10.00
C GLU A 21 -19.57 13.86 10.20
N GLU A 22 -18.78 14.79 10.76
CA GLU A 22 -19.29 16.07 11.27
C GLU A 22 -18.67 17.30 10.59
N HIS A 23 -17.43 17.24 10.11
CA HIS A 23 -16.71 18.43 9.67
C HIS A 23 -17.12 18.84 8.24
N PRO A 24 -17.51 20.11 7.99
CA PRO A 24 -18.00 20.55 6.68
C PRO A 24 -16.97 20.36 5.55
N TRP A 25 -15.68 20.54 5.85
CA TRP A 25 -14.59 20.34 4.88
C TRP A 25 -14.44 18.90 4.38
N ALA A 26 -14.98 17.90 5.07
CA ALA A 26 -14.90 16.52 4.61
C ALA A 26 -15.51 16.36 3.20
N ARG A 27 -16.50 17.18 2.86
CA ARG A 27 -17.16 17.18 1.54
C ARG A 27 -16.28 17.70 0.41
N ASP A 28 -15.26 18.50 0.75
CA ASP A 28 -14.35 19.12 -0.21
C ASP A 28 -13.07 18.30 -0.42
N VAL A 29 -12.89 17.21 0.32
CA VAL A 29 -11.71 16.34 0.23
C VAL A 29 -11.81 15.47 -1.04
N GLY A 30 -10.94 15.74 -2.01
CA GLY A 30 -10.79 14.92 -3.21
C GLY A 30 -9.89 13.69 -3.00
N PHE A 31 -8.81 13.84 -2.24
CA PHE A 31 -7.82 12.80 -1.99
C PHE A 31 -7.36 12.81 -0.54
N VAL A 32 -7.09 11.63 0.00
CA VAL A 32 -6.54 11.44 1.35
C VAL A 32 -5.16 10.81 1.25
N PHE A 33 -4.17 11.42 1.89
CA PHE A 33 -2.83 10.86 2.07
C PHE A 33 -2.59 10.73 3.57
N ASN A 34 -2.55 9.49 4.06
CA ASN A 34 -2.38 9.19 5.47
C ASN A 34 -0.95 8.71 5.73
N PHE A 35 -0.31 9.21 6.79
CA PHE A 35 1.09 8.96 7.09
C PHE A 35 1.24 8.46 8.52
N GLU A 36 1.71 7.22 8.65
CA GLU A 36 1.80 6.48 9.90
C GLU A 36 3.24 6.07 10.19
N ALA A 37 3.47 5.65 11.44
CA ALA A 37 4.71 5.00 11.86
C ALA A 37 4.35 3.75 12.68
N ARG A 38 4.64 2.56 12.13
CA ARG A 38 4.41 1.28 12.82
C ARG A 38 5.73 0.61 13.23
N GLY A 39 6.71 1.45 13.52
CA GLY A 39 8.10 1.11 13.77
C GLY A 39 8.86 2.43 13.87
N THR A 40 10.18 2.37 14.00
CA THR A 40 11.00 3.58 14.15
C THR A 40 12.01 3.74 13.02
N SER A 41 12.00 2.87 12.01
CA SER A 41 12.97 2.90 10.91
C SER A 41 12.47 2.26 9.62
N GLY A 42 13.31 2.28 8.58
CA GLY A 42 13.02 1.71 7.27
C GLY A 42 12.44 2.72 6.27
N PRO A 43 12.28 2.35 5.01
CA PRO A 43 11.64 3.22 4.04
C PRO A 43 10.17 3.46 4.41
N SER A 44 9.64 4.62 4.05
CA SER A 44 8.20 4.87 4.02
C SER A 44 7.59 4.07 2.88
N ILE A 45 6.67 3.16 3.20
CA ILE A 45 6.04 2.23 2.25
C ILE A 45 4.62 2.72 1.98
N MET A 46 4.24 2.88 0.71
CA MET A 46 2.82 2.98 0.34
C MET A 46 2.21 1.58 0.43
N PHE A 47 1.56 1.28 1.55
CA PHE A 47 1.13 -0.07 1.89
C PHE A 47 -0.37 -0.31 1.66
N GLU A 48 -1.16 0.76 1.51
CA GLU A 48 -2.59 0.68 1.28
C GLU A 48 -3.07 1.81 0.37
N THR A 49 -4.05 1.50 -0.49
CA THR A 49 -4.70 2.45 -1.41
C THR A 49 -6.22 2.22 -1.37
N SER A 50 -7.01 3.15 -1.90
CA SER A 50 -8.45 2.91 -2.15
C SER A 50 -8.68 1.90 -3.28
N ASP A 51 -9.89 1.35 -3.40
CA ASP A 51 -10.29 0.63 -4.62
C ASP A 51 -10.33 1.55 -5.85
N ASN A 52 -10.34 0.95 -7.04
CA ASN A 52 -10.18 1.66 -8.32
C ASN A 52 -8.92 2.55 -8.34
N ASN A 53 -7.81 1.99 -7.85
CA ASN A 53 -6.56 2.70 -7.58
C ASN A 53 -5.77 3.12 -8.83
N GLY A 54 -6.19 2.75 -10.03
CA GLY A 54 -5.30 2.82 -11.19
C GLY A 54 -4.80 4.23 -11.48
N TRP A 55 -5.64 5.25 -11.27
CA TRP A 55 -5.24 6.65 -11.42
C TRP A 55 -4.30 7.09 -10.30
N LEU A 56 -4.59 6.75 -9.04
CA LEU A 56 -3.74 7.05 -7.89
C LEU A 56 -2.35 6.44 -8.04
N ILE A 57 -2.25 5.15 -8.39
CA ILE A 57 -0.96 4.45 -8.54
C ILE A 57 -0.15 5.04 -9.69
N ARG A 58 -0.79 5.44 -10.80
CA ARG A 58 -0.09 6.12 -11.90
C ARG A 58 0.49 7.46 -11.47
N ASN A 59 -0.27 8.24 -10.70
CA ASN A 59 0.17 9.55 -10.22
C ASN A 59 1.22 9.42 -9.11
N PHE A 60 1.07 8.47 -8.19
CA PHE A 60 2.10 8.15 -7.19
C PHE A 60 3.43 7.79 -7.87
N ALA A 61 3.39 6.94 -8.91
CA ALA A 61 4.59 6.58 -9.66
C ALA A 61 5.22 7.72 -10.47
N GLN A 62 4.45 8.78 -10.77
CA GLN A 62 4.97 9.99 -11.45
C GLN A 62 5.55 10.98 -10.44
N ALA A 63 4.94 11.05 -9.26
CA ALA A 63 5.28 12.01 -8.22
C ALA A 63 6.45 11.58 -7.34
N ALA A 64 6.49 10.29 -6.96
CA ALA A 64 7.43 9.79 -5.97
C ALA A 64 8.82 9.56 -6.58
N SER A 65 9.84 10.26 -6.06
CA SER A 65 11.23 10.11 -6.54
C SER A 65 11.83 8.75 -6.18
N HIS A 66 11.43 8.21 -5.02
CA HIS A 66 11.88 6.92 -4.51
C HIS A 66 10.68 6.06 -4.09
N PRO A 67 9.92 5.47 -5.04
CA PRO A 67 8.70 4.75 -4.73
C PRO A 67 9.00 3.40 -4.05
N VAL A 68 8.38 3.15 -2.90
CA VAL A 68 8.42 1.87 -2.19
C VAL A 68 6.99 1.43 -1.97
N ALA A 69 6.55 0.42 -2.72
CA ALA A 69 5.15 0.02 -2.76
C ALA A 69 5.00 -1.35 -3.41
N ASN A 70 4.06 -2.16 -2.90
CA ASN A 70 3.78 -3.48 -3.47
C ASN A 70 2.30 -3.84 -3.30
N SER A 71 1.62 -4.15 -4.41
CA SER A 71 0.20 -4.54 -4.40
C SER A 71 -0.06 -5.84 -3.65
N LEU A 72 0.93 -6.75 -3.55
CA LEU A 72 0.81 -7.94 -2.72
C LEU A 72 0.72 -7.60 -1.24
N SER A 73 1.55 -6.65 -0.77
CA SER A 73 1.53 -6.19 0.62
C SER A 73 0.18 -5.57 0.97
N TYR A 74 -0.40 -4.80 0.05
CA TYR A 74 -1.76 -4.25 0.19
C TYR A 74 -2.82 -5.35 0.29
N GLU A 75 -2.78 -6.36 -0.58
CA GLU A 75 -3.71 -7.49 -0.51
C GLU A 75 -3.60 -8.26 0.81
N ILE A 76 -2.38 -8.46 1.32
CA ILE A 76 -2.18 -9.05 2.64
C ILE A 76 -2.75 -8.14 3.73
N TYR A 77 -2.44 -6.84 3.69
CA TYR A 77 -2.88 -5.86 4.68
C TYR A 77 -4.40 -5.79 4.81
N LYS A 78 -5.14 -5.82 3.69
CA LYS A 78 -6.62 -5.86 3.68
C LYS A 78 -7.23 -6.97 4.55
N ARG A 79 -6.49 -8.06 4.78
CA ARG A 79 -6.95 -9.24 5.52
C ARG A 79 -6.48 -9.24 6.98
N LEU A 80 -5.62 -8.30 7.36
CA LEU A 80 -5.15 -8.16 8.73
C LEU A 80 -6.13 -7.30 9.55
N PRO A 81 -6.27 -7.55 10.87
CA PRO A 81 -7.14 -6.77 11.74
C PRO A 81 -6.48 -5.44 12.17
N ASN A 82 -5.79 -4.77 11.25
CA ASN A 82 -5.13 -3.49 11.50
C ASN A 82 -6.01 -2.36 10.97
N ASN A 83 -5.97 -1.22 11.66
CA ASN A 83 -6.62 -0.01 11.18
C ASN A 83 -5.66 1.17 11.39
N THR A 84 -5.96 2.25 10.69
CA THR A 84 -5.34 3.58 10.81
C THR A 84 -6.45 4.58 10.57
N ASP A 85 -6.20 5.88 10.70
CA ASP A 85 -7.19 6.89 10.35
C ASP A 85 -7.68 6.76 8.89
N PHE A 86 -6.80 6.31 7.98
CA PHE A 86 -7.17 6.01 6.60
C PHE A 86 -8.34 5.02 6.47
N THR A 87 -8.52 4.11 7.43
CA THR A 87 -9.62 3.16 7.43
C THR A 87 -10.99 3.85 7.43
N ILE A 88 -11.13 4.97 8.16
CA ILE A 88 -12.39 5.73 8.20
C ILE A 88 -12.65 6.37 6.83
N PHE A 89 -11.64 6.99 6.23
CA PHE A 89 -11.74 7.58 4.90
C PHE A 89 -12.03 6.52 3.81
N HIS A 90 -11.33 5.40 3.85
CA HIS A 90 -11.54 4.29 2.92
C HIS A 90 -12.98 3.77 2.97
N ARG A 91 -13.53 3.56 4.18
CA ARG A 91 -14.92 3.12 4.37
C ARG A 91 -15.95 4.15 3.91
N ALA A 92 -15.64 5.44 4.02
CA ALA A 92 -16.46 6.52 3.50
C ALA A 92 -16.32 6.73 1.98
N GLY A 93 -15.47 5.96 1.30
CA GLY A 93 -15.34 5.96 -0.16
C GLY A 93 -14.37 7.00 -0.72
N TYR A 94 -13.52 7.59 0.12
CA TYR A 94 -12.47 8.51 -0.32
C TYR A 94 -11.39 7.78 -1.12
N ALA A 95 -10.88 8.44 -2.15
CA ALA A 95 -9.70 8.03 -2.88
C ALA A 95 -8.45 8.42 -2.08
N GLY A 96 -7.46 7.53 -1.96
CA GLY A 96 -6.24 7.89 -1.22
C GLY A 96 -5.19 6.81 -1.10
N LEU A 97 -4.08 7.18 -0.46
CA LEU A 97 -2.91 6.34 -0.21
C LEU A 97 -2.53 6.41 1.27
N ASN A 98 -2.10 5.28 1.82
CA ASN A 98 -1.64 5.13 3.20
C ASN A 98 -0.17 4.74 3.21
N PHE A 99 0.62 5.42 4.04
CA PHE A 99 2.06 5.29 4.09
C PHE A 99 2.54 4.95 5.49
N ALA A 100 3.51 4.05 5.62
CA ALA A 100 4.15 3.76 6.89
C ALA A 100 5.57 3.24 6.69
N PHE A 101 6.48 3.62 7.59
CA PHE A 101 7.67 2.82 7.84
C PHE A 101 7.43 1.87 9.02
N ILE A 102 7.97 0.66 8.91
CA ILE A 102 7.57 -0.47 9.77
C ILE A 102 8.76 -1.26 10.35
N ASN A 103 10.01 -0.91 10.01
CA ASN A 103 11.16 -1.63 10.55
C ASN A 103 11.35 -1.26 12.03
N ARG A 104 12.00 -2.17 12.77
CA ARG A 104 12.08 -2.11 14.25
C ARG A 104 10.70 -2.15 14.92
N LEU A 105 9.80 -2.97 14.38
CA LEU A 105 8.46 -3.21 14.93
C LEU A 105 8.47 -3.53 16.44
N ALA A 106 9.52 -4.15 16.97
CA ALA A 106 9.64 -4.45 18.41
C ALA A 106 9.62 -3.19 19.30
N TYR A 107 9.82 -1.99 18.75
CA TYR A 107 9.80 -0.73 19.50
C TYR A 107 8.42 -0.10 19.52
N TYR A 108 7.57 -0.44 18.55
CA TYR A 108 6.19 0.06 18.41
C TYR A 108 5.38 -0.22 19.68
N HIS A 109 4.61 0.76 20.16
CA HIS A 109 3.83 0.67 21.40
C HIS A 109 4.66 0.34 22.65
N THR A 110 5.92 0.75 22.67
CA THR A 110 6.79 0.62 23.85
C THR A 110 7.46 1.95 24.18
N LYS A 111 8.11 2.03 25.33
CA LYS A 111 8.94 3.20 25.70
C LYS A 111 10.13 3.42 24.77
N LEU A 112 10.46 2.45 23.92
CA LEU A 112 11.51 2.58 22.91
C LEU A 112 11.04 3.38 21.70
N ASP A 113 9.73 3.56 21.50
CA ASP A 113 9.17 4.48 20.51
C ASP A 113 9.41 5.92 20.97
N SER A 114 10.53 6.47 20.50
CA SER A 114 11.13 7.70 21.04
C SER A 114 11.96 8.38 19.98
N VAL A 115 12.18 9.69 20.13
CA VAL A 115 12.95 10.50 19.19
C VAL A 115 14.39 9.98 19.03
N GLU A 116 14.96 9.44 20.11
CA GLU A 116 16.31 8.87 20.13
C GLU A 116 16.44 7.62 19.24
N ASN A 117 15.36 6.85 19.10
CA ASN A 117 15.31 5.62 18.30
C ASN A 117 14.70 5.81 16.91
N ALA A 118 14.22 7.02 16.60
CA ALA A 118 13.68 7.37 15.30
C ALA A 118 14.80 7.53 14.26
N ASP A 119 14.71 6.77 13.17
CA ASP A 119 15.65 6.87 12.07
C ASP A 119 15.37 8.14 11.25
N ARG A 120 16.41 8.98 11.12
CA ARG A 120 16.29 10.23 10.36
C ARG A 120 16.03 10.01 8.88
N GLY A 121 16.52 8.91 8.30
CA GLY A 121 16.27 8.54 6.91
C GLY A 121 14.80 8.21 6.67
N SER A 122 14.17 7.48 7.60
CA SER A 122 12.73 7.20 7.58
C SER A 122 11.89 8.46 7.64
N LEU A 123 12.22 9.36 8.57
CA LEU A 123 11.53 10.65 8.71
C LEU A 123 11.69 11.51 7.45
N GLN A 124 12.90 11.56 6.90
CA GLN A 124 13.16 12.30 5.66
C GLN A 124 12.37 11.72 4.49
N HIS A 125 12.42 10.39 4.29
CA HIS A 125 11.72 9.73 3.19
C HIS A 125 10.20 9.90 3.28
N GLN A 126 9.62 9.81 4.48
CA GLN A 126 8.19 10.08 4.65
C GLN A 126 7.86 11.55 4.42
N GLY A 127 8.70 12.49 4.87
CA GLY A 127 8.58 13.91 4.58
C GLY A 127 8.67 14.25 3.08
N ASP A 128 9.55 13.55 2.35
CA ASP A 128 9.65 13.66 0.90
C ASP A 128 8.34 13.23 0.23
N TYR A 129 7.76 12.10 0.65
CA TYR A 129 6.44 11.68 0.17
C TYR A 129 5.35 12.71 0.46
N VAL A 130 5.30 13.28 1.67
CA VAL A 130 4.34 14.35 1.99
C VAL A 130 4.49 15.50 1.00
N LEU A 131 5.72 15.97 0.78
CA LEU A 131 6.00 17.10 -0.11
C LEU A 131 5.67 16.78 -1.59
N GLU A 132 6.03 15.59 -2.06
CA GLU A 132 5.78 15.11 -3.42
C GLU A 132 4.28 14.95 -3.68
N MET A 133 3.54 14.32 -2.76
CA MET A 133 2.10 14.16 -2.88
C MET A 133 1.39 15.52 -2.89
N VAL A 134 1.78 16.43 -1.99
CA VAL A 134 1.23 17.79 -1.95
C VAL A 134 1.48 18.54 -3.25
N ARG A 135 2.71 18.51 -3.78
CA ARG A 135 3.06 19.21 -5.02
C ARG A 135 2.36 18.63 -6.24
N HIS A 136 2.23 17.31 -6.31
CA HIS A 136 1.64 16.62 -7.46
C HIS A 136 0.11 16.67 -7.45
N PHE A 137 -0.51 16.35 -6.32
CA PHE A 137 -1.96 16.24 -6.20
C PHE A 137 -2.65 17.54 -5.78
N GLY A 138 -1.91 18.52 -5.24
CA GLY A 138 -2.47 19.81 -4.82
C GLY A 138 -3.18 20.59 -5.93
N ASN A 139 -2.85 20.30 -7.19
CA ASN A 139 -3.49 20.88 -8.39
C ASN A 139 -4.34 19.85 -9.17
N ALA A 140 -4.46 18.62 -8.69
CA ALA A 140 -5.20 17.58 -9.38
C ALA A 140 -6.70 17.65 -9.04
N THR A 141 -7.55 17.39 -10.03
CA THR A 141 -9.00 17.27 -9.84
C THR A 141 -9.39 15.82 -9.57
N SER A 142 -10.37 15.62 -8.68
CA SER A 142 -10.85 14.28 -8.31
C SER A 142 -11.74 13.62 -9.39
N GLU A 143 -12.12 14.34 -10.45
CA GLU A 143 -13.09 13.85 -11.44
C GLU A 143 -12.60 12.58 -12.18
N ASP A 144 -11.28 12.37 -12.27
CA ASP A 144 -10.66 11.21 -12.94
C ASP A 144 -10.05 10.17 -11.97
N SER A 145 -10.32 10.27 -10.66
CA SER A 145 -9.58 9.50 -9.65
C SER A 145 -9.84 7.99 -9.67
N LYS A 146 -10.95 7.54 -10.28
CA LYS A 146 -11.34 6.12 -10.35
C LYS A 146 -10.89 5.51 -11.67
N ALA A 147 -9.98 4.55 -11.60
CA ALA A 147 -9.62 3.71 -12.75
C ALA A 147 -9.41 2.27 -12.30
N SER A 148 -9.54 1.31 -13.22
CA SER A 148 -9.34 -0.11 -12.90
C SER A 148 -8.04 -0.35 -12.12
N ASN A 149 -8.12 -1.21 -11.10
CA ASN A 149 -7.00 -1.52 -10.23
C ASN A 149 -5.78 -1.98 -11.04
N LEU A 150 -4.62 -1.50 -10.63
CA LEU A 150 -3.33 -1.93 -11.15
C LEU A 150 -2.66 -2.91 -10.19
N VAL A 151 -1.91 -3.84 -10.77
CA VAL A 151 -0.87 -4.59 -10.07
C VAL A 151 0.40 -3.75 -10.14
N TYR A 152 1.07 -3.57 -9.01
CA TYR A 152 2.25 -2.71 -8.91
C TYR A 152 3.27 -3.23 -7.92
N PHE A 153 4.55 -2.97 -8.20
CA PHE A 153 5.64 -3.22 -7.27
C PHE A 153 6.83 -2.34 -7.63
N ASP A 154 7.58 -1.89 -6.63
CA ASP A 154 8.80 -1.15 -6.87
C ASP A 154 9.96 -2.06 -7.29
N LEU A 155 10.85 -1.52 -8.12
CA LEU A 155 12.12 -2.14 -8.45
C LEU A 155 13.23 -1.36 -7.74
N LEU A 156 13.69 -1.92 -6.61
CA LEU A 156 14.78 -1.39 -5.79
C LEU A 156 14.55 0.06 -5.29
N GLY A 157 13.30 0.50 -5.19
CA GLY A 157 12.98 1.90 -4.83
C GLY A 157 13.20 2.94 -5.94
N TRP A 158 13.47 2.54 -7.19
CA TRP A 158 13.76 3.47 -8.29
C TRP A 158 12.59 3.67 -9.24
N VAL A 159 11.86 2.59 -9.54
CA VAL A 159 10.79 2.60 -10.53
C VAL A 159 9.61 1.80 -10.01
N LEU A 160 8.41 2.37 -10.08
CA LEU A 160 7.18 1.64 -9.80
C LEU A 160 6.64 0.97 -11.07
N ILE A 161 6.91 -0.32 -11.21
CA ILE A 161 6.33 -1.16 -12.27
C ILE A 161 4.84 -1.29 -11.98
N ARG A 162 4.00 -1.08 -13.00
CA ARG A 162 2.54 -1.11 -12.88
C ARG A 162 1.87 -1.56 -14.17
N TYR A 163 0.89 -2.44 -14.06
CA TYR A 163 0.14 -2.97 -15.20
C TYR A 163 -1.28 -3.39 -14.81
N GLY A 164 -2.14 -3.55 -15.81
CA GLY A 164 -3.55 -3.90 -15.58
C GLY A 164 -3.74 -5.32 -15.06
N GLN A 165 -4.76 -5.53 -14.23
CA GLN A 165 -5.11 -6.83 -13.66
C GLN A 165 -5.33 -7.91 -14.73
N SER A 166 -5.85 -7.56 -15.91
CA SER A 166 -6.02 -8.52 -17.01
C SER A 166 -4.71 -9.17 -17.45
N LEU A 167 -3.61 -8.41 -17.50
CA LEU A 167 -2.29 -8.97 -17.82
C LEU A 167 -1.81 -9.89 -16.70
N ALA A 168 -2.03 -9.52 -15.44
CA ALA A 168 -1.71 -10.37 -14.29
C ALA A 168 -2.42 -11.73 -14.38
N ASN A 169 -3.71 -11.73 -14.72
CA ASN A 169 -4.49 -12.94 -14.89
C ASN A 169 -3.98 -13.81 -16.05
N SER A 170 -3.62 -13.20 -17.18
CA SER A 170 -3.02 -13.92 -18.32
C SER A 170 -1.67 -14.56 -17.95
N LEU A 171 -0.82 -13.84 -17.22
CA LEU A 171 0.45 -14.36 -16.73
C LEU A 171 0.26 -15.49 -15.71
N LEU A 172 -0.75 -15.40 -14.85
CA LEU A 172 -1.12 -16.47 -13.92
C LEU A 172 -1.55 -17.74 -14.66
N VAL A 173 -2.45 -17.61 -15.64
CA VAL A 173 -2.88 -18.76 -16.47
C VAL A 173 -1.69 -19.38 -17.18
N LEU A 174 -0.82 -18.56 -17.77
CA LEU A 174 0.40 -19.04 -18.41
C LEU A 174 1.32 -19.77 -17.42
N ALA A 175 1.55 -19.21 -16.23
CA ALA A 175 2.34 -19.84 -15.19
C ALA A 175 1.77 -21.19 -14.76
N CYS A 176 0.45 -21.29 -14.56
CA CYS A 176 -0.24 -22.54 -14.27
C CYS A 176 -0.05 -23.58 -15.39
N ILE A 177 -0.17 -23.17 -16.66
CA ILE A 177 0.07 -24.06 -17.81
C ILE A 177 1.52 -24.54 -17.83
N LEU A 178 2.50 -23.65 -17.59
CA LEU A 178 3.92 -24.00 -17.56
C LEU A 178 4.23 -24.96 -16.40
N VAL A 179 3.69 -24.73 -15.21
CA VAL A 179 3.85 -25.63 -14.06
C VAL A 179 3.23 -26.99 -14.36
N ALA A 180 1.98 -27.03 -14.85
CA ALA A 180 1.31 -28.27 -15.21
C ALA A 180 2.04 -29.02 -16.33
N SER A 181 2.59 -28.31 -17.32
CA SER A 181 3.38 -28.89 -18.40
C SER A 181 4.68 -29.50 -17.89
N ASN A 182 5.40 -28.81 -17.01
CA ASN A 182 6.60 -29.32 -16.38
C ASN A 182 6.33 -30.57 -15.53
N TRP A 183 5.24 -30.57 -14.76
CA TRP A 183 4.80 -31.75 -14.03
C TRP A 183 4.45 -32.91 -14.97
N GLY A 184 3.71 -32.65 -16.04
CA GLY A 184 3.37 -33.66 -17.05
C GLY A 184 4.60 -34.27 -17.72
N LEU A 185 5.59 -33.45 -18.07
CA LEU A 185 6.87 -33.92 -18.62
C LEU A 185 7.68 -34.70 -17.57
N GLY A 186 7.75 -34.22 -16.33
CA GLY A 186 8.44 -34.90 -15.24
C GLY A 186 7.86 -36.27 -14.91
N LEU A 187 6.53 -36.40 -14.90
CA LEU A 187 5.83 -37.66 -14.74
C LEU A 187 6.07 -38.61 -15.93
N ARG A 188 5.98 -38.11 -17.17
CA ARG A 188 6.24 -38.90 -18.39
C ARG A 188 7.68 -39.43 -18.43
N GLN A 189 8.65 -38.62 -18.01
CA GLN A 189 10.05 -39.00 -17.95
C GLN A 189 10.41 -39.80 -16.69
N LYS A 190 9.44 -40.10 -15.81
CA LYS A 190 9.63 -40.76 -14.50
C LYS A 190 10.66 -40.05 -13.60
N ARG A 191 10.85 -38.75 -13.81
CA ARG A 191 11.75 -37.89 -13.02
C ARG A 191 11.10 -37.36 -11.75
N ILE A 192 9.76 -37.38 -11.69
CA ILE A 192 8.97 -36.94 -10.55
C ILE A 192 7.95 -38.03 -10.25
N ARG A 193 7.73 -38.37 -8.97
CA ARG A 193 6.62 -39.24 -8.56
C ARG A 193 5.46 -38.39 -8.08
N VAL A 194 4.23 -38.86 -8.27
CA VAL A 194 3.01 -38.13 -7.86
C VAL A 194 3.02 -37.79 -6.35
N GLY A 195 3.60 -38.66 -5.52
CA GLY A 195 3.78 -38.42 -4.09
C GLY A 195 4.73 -37.25 -3.76
N ASP A 196 5.75 -37.03 -4.60
CA ASP A 196 6.72 -35.94 -4.42
C ASP A 196 6.11 -34.58 -4.80
N CYS A 197 5.17 -34.55 -5.76
CA CYS A 197 4.42 -33.35 -6.13
C CYS A 197 3.52 -32.85 -4.99
N LEU A 198 2.93 -33.77 -4.21
CA LEU A 198 2.06 -33.42 -3.09
C LEU A 198 2.84 -32.90 -1.87
N LEU A 199 4.07 -33.38 -1.67
CA LEU A 199 4.98 -32.89 -0.63
C LEU A 199 5.50 -31.48 -0.92
N GLY A 200 5.61 -31.07 -2.19
CA GLY A 200 6.06 -29.71 -2.56
C GLY A 200 4.99 -28.63 -2.47
N LEU A 201 3.74 -28.99 -2.16
CA LEU A 201 2.61 -28.06 -1.99
C LEU A 201 2.28 -27.75 -0.52
N ILE A 202 2.94 -28.43 0.42
CA ILE A 202 2.82 -28.27 1.88
C ILE A 202 4.09 -27.58 2.39
#